data_AF-A0A4V3MW78-F1
#
_entry.id   AF-A0A4V3MW78-F1
#
_cell.length_a   1.000
_cell.length_b   1.000
_cell.length_c   1.000
_cell.angle_alpha   90.00
_cell.angle_beta   90.00
_cell.angle_gamma   90.00
#
_symmetry.space_group_name_H-M   'P 1'
#
loop_
_entity.id
_entity.type
_entity.pdbx_description
1 polymer ?
#
loop_
_entity_poly.entity_id
_entity_poly.type
_entity_poly.pdbx_seq_one_letter_code
_entity_poly.pdbx_strand_id
1 'polypeptide(L)' 'AYVAGIYRQRLSLASGRFAMVDDGLGFQLVPWTPSLEKHLGQHVSGVSRDGGGVDWSFGRKRGLGL' A
#
# COMPACT_ATOMS: atom_id res chain seq x y z
N ALA A 1 -2.23 9.67 -8.68
CA ALA A 1 -3.37 8.73 -8.46
C ALA A 1 -3.48 8.43 -6.97
N TYR A 2 -4.68 8.36 -6.39
CA TYR A 2 -4.87 7.99 -4.98
C TYR A 2 -5.02 6.47 -4.85
N VAL A 3 -4.47 5.89 -3.78
CA VAL A 3 -4.62 4.48 -3.43
C VAL A 3 -4.93 4.36 -1.95
N ALA A 4 -5.88 3.49 -1.58
CA ALA A 4 -6.16 3.16 -0.19
C ALA A 4 -6.68 1.73 -0.08
N GLY A 5 -6.32 1.04 0.99
CA GLY A 5 -6.73 -0.34 1.24
C GLY A 5 -5.74 -1.10 2.11
N ILE A 6 -5.90 -2.41 2.21
CA ILE A 6 -5.03 -3.27 3.00
C ILE A 6 -3.84 -3.72 2.15
N TYR A 7 -2.62 -3.47 2.63
CA TYR A 7 -1.43 -4.00 1.97
C TYR A 7 -1.34 -5.51 2.23
N ARG A 8 -1.59 -6.33 1.19
CA ARG A 8 -1.68 -7.79 1.31
C ARG A 8 -0.36 -8.50 1.09
N GLN A 9 0.41 -8.10 0.08
CA GLN A 9 1.69 -8.73 -0.27
C GLN A 9 2.54 -7.89 -1.23
N ARG A 10 3.84 -8.16 -1.24
CA ARG A 10 4.77 -7.68 -2.26
C ARG A 10 4.83 -8.67 -3.41
N LEU A 11 4.71 -8.16 -4.62
CA LEU A 11 4.87 -8.92 -5.87
C LEU A 11 6.13 -8.43 -6.60
N SER A 12 6.93 -9.37 -7.09
CA SER A 12 8.05 -9.09 -7.99
C SER A 12 7.64 -9.51 -9.39
N LEU A 13 7.40 -8.53 -10.25
CA LEU A 13 7.02 -8.69 -11.66
C LEU A 13 8.22 -8.33 -12.54
N ALA A 14 8.16 -8.71 -13.83
CA ALA A 14 9.23 -8.40 -14.79
C ALA A 14 9.51 -6.88 -14.90
N SER A 15 8.48 -6.04 -14.66
CA SER A 15 8.57 -4.58 -14.69
C SER A 15 9.03 -3.95 -13.36
N GLY A 16 9.20 -4.73 -12.29
CA GLY A 16 9.65 -4.24 -10.99
C GLY A 16 8.88 -4.81 -9.81
N ARG A 17 8.96 -4.10 -8.68
CA ARG A 17 8.31 -4.51 -7.42
C ARG A 17 7.03 -3.72 -7.20
N PHE A 18 5.97 -4.43 -6.87
CA PHE A 18 4.65 -3.87 -6.66
C PHE A 18 4.07 -4.31 -5.33
N ALA A 19 3.32 -3.43 -4.70
CA ALA A 19 2.53 -3.72 -3.53
C ALA A 19 1.09 -3.99 -3.99
N MET A 20 0.55 -5.13 -3.55
CA MET A 20 -0.85 -5.45 -3.74
C MET A 20 -1.65 -4.81 -2.60
N VAL A 21 -2.48 -3.83 -2.94
CA VAL A 21 -3.39 -3.17 -2.02
C VAL A 21 -4.79 -3.61 -2.34
N ASP A 22 -5.48 -4.17 -1.35
CA ASP A 22 -6.86 -4.64 -1.44
C ASP A 22 -7.80 -3.57 -0.89
N ASP A 23 -8.67 -3.03 -1.74
CA ASP A 23 -9.63 -1.98 -1.38
C ASP A 23 -10.98 -2.54 -0.90
N GLY A 24 -11.11 -3.87 -0.83
CA GLY A 24 -12.35 -4.57 -0.47
C GLY A 24 -13.29 -4.86 -1.65
N LEU A 25 -13.09 -4.21 -2.81
CA LEU A 25 -13.80 -4.52 -4.06
C LEU A 25 -12.90 -5.22 -5.08
N GLY A 26 -11.59 -5.04 -4.99
CA GLY A 26 -10.62 -5.74 -5.79
C GLY A 26 -9.21 -5.54 -5.25
N PHE A 27 -8.26 -5.36 -6.16
CA PHE A 27 -6.90 -5.05 -5.79
C PHE A 27 -6.27 -4.08 -6.80
N GLN A 28 -5.41 -3.21 -6.29
CA GLN A 28 -4.52 -2.38 -7.08
C GLN A 28 -3.07 -2.79 -6.86
N LEU A 29 -2.33 -2.83 -7.96
CA LEU A 29 -0.88 -2.96 -7.95
C LEU A 29 -0.28 -1.56 -8.05
N VAL A 30 0.42 -1.16 -6.99
CA VAL A 30 1.12 0.12 -6.97
C VAL A 30 2.61 -0.08 -6.76
N PRO A 31 3.47 0.85 -7.19
CA PRO A 31 4.90 0.74 -6.96
C PRO A 31 5.21 0.47 -5.49
N TRP A 32 5.94 -0.61 -5.23
CA TRP A 32 6.31 -0.99 -3.87
C TRP A 32 7.37 -0.04 -3.32
N THR A 33 7.26 0.34 -2.06
CA THR A 33 8.30 1.06 -1.32
C THR A 33 8.67 0.31 -0.03
N PRO A 34 9.92 0.41 0.45
CA PRO A 34 10.35 -0.28 1.67
C PRO A 34 9.51 0.04 2.91
N SER A 35 8.93 1.24 2.99
CA SER A 35 8.07 1.67 4.11
C SER A 35 6.82 0.80 4.29
N LEU A 36 6.35 0.14 3.22
CA LEU A 36 5.21 -0.79 3.28
C LEU A 36 5.53 -2.11 3.99
N GLU A 37 6.79 -2.55 4.05
CA GLU A 37 7.13 -3.87 4.63
C GLU A 37 6.65 -4.01 6.07
N LYS A 38 6.68 -2.91 6.84
CA LYS A 38 6.21 -2.86 8.23
C LYS A 38 4.68 -2.84 8.36
N HIS A 39 3.96 -2.70 7.26
CA HIS A 39 2.51 -2.49 7.21
C HIS A 39 1.76 -3.64 6.53
N LEU A 40 2.39 -4.82 6.41
CA LEU A 40 1.74 -6.01 5.86
C LEU A 40 0.49 -6.36 6.68
N GLY A 41 -0.64 -6.55 5.99
CA GLY A 41 -1.95 -6.79 6.59
C GLY A 41 -2.60 -5.56 7.23
N GLN A 42 -2.00 -4.37 7.11
CA GLN A 42 -2.54 -3.14 7.68
C GLN A 42 -3.17 -2.27 6.59
N HIS A 43 -4.12 -1.43 7.00
CA HIS A 43 -4.71 -0.42 6.12
C HIS A 43 -3.68 0.68 5.84
N VAL A 44 -3.42 0.92 4.57
CA VAL A 44 -2.48 1.92 4.06
C VAL A 44 -3.21 2.82 3.07
N SER A 45 -2.78 4.07 2.97
CA SER A 45 -3.27 5.00 1.95
C SER A 45 -2.10 5.75 1.36
N GLY A 46 -2.19 6.24 0.13
CA GLY A 46 -1.10 6.95 -0.51
C GLY A 46 -1.46 7.60 -1.82
N VAL A 47 -0.52 8.40 -2.33
CA VAL A 47 -0.65 9.10 -3.62
C VAL A 47 0.54 8.72 -4.50
N SER A 48 0.25 8.12 -5.67
CA SER A 48 1.26 7.88 -6.70
C SER A 48 1.74 9.20 -7.27
N ARG A 49 3.06 9.40 -7.23
CA ARG A 49 3.77 10.57 -7.76
C ARG A 49 4.29 10.27 -9.16
N ASP A 50 4.31 11.28 -10.03
CA ASP A 50 4.82 11.18 -11.41
C ASP A 50 6.25 10.60 -11.51
N GLY A 51 7.07 10.72 -10.46
CA GLY A 51 8.43 10.18 -10.39
C GLY A 51 8.55 8.69 -10.07
N GLY A 52 7.47 7.90 -10.13
CA GLY A 52 7.51 6.44 -9.96
C GLY A 52 7.47 5.92 -8.51
N GLY A 53 7.21 6.80 -7.54
CA GLY A 53 7.04 6.46 -6.13
C GLY A 53 5.60 6.68 -5.63
N VAL A 54 5.26 6.08 -4.49
CA VAL A 54 4.01 6.35 -3.78
C VAL A 54 4.35 7.01 -2.45
N ASP A 55 3.76 8.18 -2.21
CA ASP A 55 3.79 8.82 -0.91
C ASP A 55 2.74 8.16 -0.02
N TRP A 56 3.18 7.47 1.03
CA TRP A 56 2.32 6.66 1.87
C TRP A 56 1.93 7.39 3.15
N SER A 57 0.62 7.45 3.39
CA SER A 57 -0.01 7.81 4.65
C SER A 57 -0.51 6.53 5.35
N PHE A 58 0.28 6.05 6.30
CA PHE A 58 -0.09 4.94 7.17
C PHE A 58 -1.00 5.48 8.27
N GLY A 59 -2.31 5.25 8.14
CA GLY A 59 -3.29 5.69 9.12
C GLY A 59 -2.89 5.22 10.52
N ARG A 60 -2.92 6.12 11.49
CA ARG A 60 -2.64 5.79 12.90
C ARG A 60 -3.63 4.69 13.30
N LYS A 61 -3.14 3.56 13.84
CA LYS A 61 -3.98 2.62 14.60
C LYS A 61 -4.76 3.46 15.62
N ARG A 62 -6.04 3.73 15.36
CA ARG A 62 -6.96 3.96 16.48
C ARG A 62 -6.95 2.61 17.18
N GLY A 63 -6.25 2.55 18.31
CA GLY A 63 -6.43 1.44 19.22
C GLY A 63 -7.93 1.27 19.39
N LEU A 64 -8.44 0.09 19.07
CA LEU A 64 -9.63 -0.39 19.74
C LEU A 64 -9.20 -0.53 21.20
N GLY A 65 -9.30 0.59 21.93
CA GLY A 65 -9.33 0.59 23.37
C GLY A 65 -10.62 -0.10 23.76
N LEU A 66 -10.47 -1.32 24.26
CA LEU A 66 -11.43 -1.94 25.15
C LEU A 66 -10.79 -1.92 26.54
#